data_AF-A0A4Y2PSD7-F1
#
_entry.id   AF-A0A4Y2PSD7-F1
#
_cell.length_a   1.000
_cell.length_b   1.000
_cell.length_c   1.000
_cell.angle_alpha   90.00
_cell.angle_beta   90.00
_cell.angle_gamma   90.00
#
_symmetry.space_group_name_H-M   'P 1'
#
loop_
_entity.id
_entity.type
_entity.pdbx_description
1 polymer ?
#
loop_
_entity_poly.entity_id
_entity_poly.type
_entity_poly.pdbx_seq_one_letter_code
_entity_poly.pdbx_strand_id
1 'polypeptide(L)' 'MASFVRQLNMYGFRKLSCIDQGGMHCYKNEIEFYHQYFIKGQESLLELIKRK' A
#
# COMPACT_ATOMS: atom_id res chain seq x y z
N MET A 1 3.57 -2.31 -14.13
CA MET A 1 3.32 -1.74 -12.79
C MET A 1 2.29 -0.63 -12.75
N ALA A 2 2.28 0.32 -13.70
CA ALA A 2 1.34 1.45 -13.65
C ALA A 2 -0.15 1.05 -13.57
N SER A 3 -0.58 0.02 -14.31
CA SER A 3 -1.95 -0.49 -14.27
C SER A 3 -2.32 -1.08 -12.90
N PHE A 4 -1.43 -1.84 -12.28
CA PHE A 4 -1.61 -2.39 -10.93
C PHE A 4 -1.70 -1.30 -9.86
N VAL A 5 -0.77 -0.34 -9.90
CA VAL A 5 -0.79 0.81 -8.97
C VAL A 5 -2.06 1.64 -9.13
N ARG A 6 -2.55 1.80 -10.36
CA ARG A 6 -3.84 2.47 -10.61
C ARG A 6 -4.99 1.73 -9.92
N GLN A 7 -5.02 0.40 -9.99
CA GLN A 7 -6.04 -0.40 -9.30
C GLN A 7 -5.97 -0.18 -7.79
N LEU A 8 -4.78 -0.28 -7.19
CA LEU A 8 -4.58 0.01 -5.77
C LEU A 8 -5.12 1.39 -5.36
N ASN A 9 -4.82 2.43 -6.15
CA ASN A 9 -5.31 3.78 -5.91
C ASN A 9 -6.84 3.89 -5.98
N MET A 10 -7.50 3.16 -6.90
CA MET A 10 -8.96 3.16 -6.99
C MET A 10 -9.66 2.51 -5.79
N TYR A 11 -8.97 1.58 -5.12
CA TYR A 11 -9.42 0.94 -3.88
C TYR A 11 -8.89 1.64 -2.61
N GLY A 12 -8.30 2.84 -2.74
CA GLY A 12 -7.90 3.66 -1.61
C GLY A 12 -6.56 3.29 -0.96
N PHE A 13 -5.79 2.37 -1.53
CA PHE A 13 -4.44 2.08 -1.05
C PHE A 13 -3.53 3.29 -1.26
N ARG A 14 -2.62 3.53 -0.32
CA ARG A 14 -1.66 4.64 -0.38
C ARG A 14 -0.24 4.10 -0.33
N LYS A 15 0.64 4.69 -1.15
CA LYS A 15 2.07 4.38 -1.10
C LYS A 15 2.66 4.86 0.23
N LEU A 16 3.37 3.97 0.93
CA LEU A 16 4.21 4.35 2.06
C LEU A 16 5.52 4.90 1.51
N SER A 17 5.80 6.16 1.85
CA SER A 17 7.11 6.75 1.60
C SER A 17 7.99 6.43 2.79
N CYS A 18 9.08 5.69 2.57
CA CYS A 18 10.12 5.55 3.58
C CYS A 18 10.67 6.94 3.88
N ILE A 19 10.52 7.42 5.12
CA ILE A 19 11.15 8.67 5.57
C ILE A 19 12.62 8.32 5.77
N ASP A 20 13.47 8.66 4.80
CA ASP A 20 14.92 8.53 4.94
C ASP A 20 15.39 9.56 5.97
N GLN A 21 15.39 9.17 7.24
CA GLN A 21 16.02 9.93 8.30
C GLN A 21 17.50 9.57 8.31
N GLY A 22 18.23 10.13 7.35
CA GLY A 22 19.68 10.17 7.36
C GLY A 22 20.35 8.89 6.89
N GLY A 23 20.38 8.70 5.58
CA GLY A 23 21.54 8.12 4.93
C GLY A 23 21.67 6.61 5.08
N MET A 24 21.30 5.94 3.98
CA MET A 24 21.88 4.66 3.59
C MET A 24 21.30 3.45 4.33
N HIS A 25 19.99 3.20 4.19
CA HIS A 25 19.47 1.83 4.08
C HIS A 25 18.03 1.73 3.55
N CYS A 26 17.65 2.51 2.52
CA CYS A 26 16.53 2.09 1.68
C CYS A 26 17.01 0.90 0.84
N TYR A 27 16.86 -0.32 1.34
CA TYR A 27 17.08 -1.50 0.50
C TYR A 27 16.25 -1.34 -0.76
N LYS A 28 16.97 -1.46 -1.89
CA LYS A 28 16.56 -1.07 -3.23
C LYS A 28 15.15 -1.54 -3.58
N ASN A 29 14.35 -0.61 -4.09
CA ASN A 29 13.17 -0.85 -4.93
C ASN A 29 11.94 -1.48 -4.25
N GLU A 30 11.89 -1.54 -2.92
CA GLU A 30 10.67 -1.98 -2.23
C GLU A 30 9.63 -0.85 -2.25
N ILE A 31 8.45 -1.14 -2.80
CA ILE A 31 7.32 -0.22 -2.84
C ILE A 31 6.26 -0.79 -1.91
N GLU A 32 6.04 -0.09 -0.81
CA GLU A 32 5.02 -0.47 0.17
C GLU A 32 3.72 0.30 -0.07
N PHE A 33 2.61 -0.40 0.15
CA PHE A 33 1.27 0.18 0.11
C PHE A 33 0.52 -0.18 1.39
N TYR A 34 -0.33 0.75 1.83
CA TYR A 34 -1.15 0.59 3.03
C TYR A 34 -2.62 0.83 2.73
N HIS A 35 -3.46 0.06 3.42
CA HIS A 35 -4.89 0.28 3.53
C HIS A 35 -5.37 -0.20 4.91
N GLN A 36 -6.16 0.62 5.62
CA GLN A 36 -6.59 0.33 6.99
C GLN A 36 -7.38 -0.99 7.17
N TYR A 37 -8.03 -1.46 6.10
CA TYR A 37 -8.82 -2.69 6.09
C TYR A 37 -8.12 -3.88 5.40
N PHE A 38 -6.84 -3.74 5.03
CA PHE A 38 -6.05 -4.83 4.44
C PHE A 38 -5.08 -5.37 5.50
N ILE A 39 -5.55 -6.32 6.32
CA ILE A 39 -4.82 -6.85 7.48
C ILE A 39 -4.70 -8.38 7.37
N LYS A 40 -3.50 -8.91 7.60
CA LYS A 40 -3.22 -10.36 7.54
C LYS A 40 -4.09 -11.11 8.56
N GLY A 41 -4.81 -12.13 8.11
CA GLY A 41 -5.69 -12.95 8.95
C GLY A 41 -7.05 -12.32 9.27
N GLN A 42 -7.40 -11.17 8.66
CA GLN A 42 -8.69 -10.51 8.84
C GLN A 42 -9.41 -10.31 7.51
N GLU A 43 -9.75 -11.42 6.86
CA GLU A 43 -10.38 -11.42 5.52
C GLU A 43 -11.74 -10.70 5.50
N SER A 44 -12.50 -10.72 6.60
CA SER A 44 -13.78 -10.03 6.72
C SER A 44 -13.69 -8.51 6.51
N LEU A 45 -12.53 -7.90 6.81
CA LEU A 45 -12.32 -6.47 6.60
C LEU A 45 -12.19 -6.12 5.11
N LEU A 46 -11.87 -7.08 4.23
CA LEU A 46 -11.77 -6.85 2.79
C LEU A 46 -13.11 -6.39 2.19
N GLU A 47 -14.24 -6.74 2.81
CA GLU A 47 -15.56 -6.27 2.40
C GLU A 47 -15.71 -4.75 2.49
N LEU A 48 -14.94 -4.10 3.36
CA LEU A 48 -14.94 -2.64 3.55
C LEU A 48 -14.10 -1.89 2.50
N ILE A 49 -13.32 -2.61 1.68
CA ILE A 49 -12.51 -2.02 0.62
C ILE A 49 -13.38 -1.87 -0.64
N LYS A 50 -13.90 -0.67 -0.87
CA LYS A 50 -14.74 -0.37 -2.04
C LYS A 50 -13.97 0.47 -3.06
N ARG A 51 -14.28 0.23 -4.34
CA ARG A 51 -13.78 1.06 -5.43
C ARG A 51 -14.46 2.43 -5.36
N LYS A 52 -13.68 3.51 -5.42
CA LYS A 52 -14.20 4.87 -5.64
C LYS A 52 -14.73 5.06 -7.06
#